data_AF-A0A9D8FJE2-F1
#
_entry.id   AF-A0A9D8FJE2-F1
#
_cell.length_a   1.000
_cell.length_b   1.000
_cell.length_c   1.000
_cell.angle_alpha   90.00
_cell.angle_beta   90.00
_cell.angle_gamma   90.00
#
_symmetry.space_group_name_H-M   'P 1'
#
loop_
_entity.id
_entity.type
_entity.pdbx_description
1 polymer ?
#
loop_
_entity_poly.entity_id
_entity_poly.type
_entity_poly.pdbx_seq_one_letter_code
_entity_poly.pdbx_strand_id
1 'polypeptide(L)'
;MRFILLIALMVGIISSQSSGNLSVSGVAVYKSGVVIEKANVILMDTTEKVIARSITSKKFMKRYGGGQFAFNNVMPGKYKLRIITGEDIDINHSFTLSDKSIELGTLYPFKEFPDYALSDYADSTLVLMRRIATNPVSGDTINIRHIIVDLDGIAQTVIVDSIINNNVFYTDVDHIKQDTMALDTIYYIYNDYGIFIHQSRSLKDRMKELQRRDGYLIFNNGDTLEFDNIFFEPAMNNPEVATFHLADTTGRPVYHSIFNIYKVRTGPSYVENSVKKGFWNGVYTIGAIVGFQIITKKSFSPVLQLIPDMKPPIQGNYGTVITILPVFTLGRIAYDWYKDKRSNYLFPSNEDNPFPQNMFVFSFSEWVWKKSQPIIQPIINSKIIKWWKGRKLRKVQKQAAKRKSASD
;
A
#
# COMPACT_ATOMS: atom_id res chain seq x y z
N MET A 1 73.97 23.93 4.89
CA MET A 1 73.23 22.91 5.69
C MET A 1 72.96 23.41 7.12
N ARG A 2 71.84 24.10 7.35
CA ARG A 2 71.14 24.24 8.65
C ARG A 2 69.94 25.21 8.59
N PHE A 3 69.80 25.99 7.51
CA PHE A 3 68.68 26.94 7.34
C PHE A 3 67.54 26.51 6.39
N ILE A 4 67.75 25.49 5.54
CA ILE A 4 66.69 25.01 4.61
C ILE A 4 65.81 23.92 5.24
N LEU A 5 66.29 23.27 6.31
CA LEU A 5 65.54 22.23 7.03
C LEU A 5 64.53 22.79 8.04
N LEU A 6 64.61 24.08 8.39
CA LEU A 6 63.67 24.74 9.31
C LEU A 6 62.44 25.30 8.57
N ILE A 7 62.56 25.61 7.28
CA ILE A 7 61.42 25.99 6.43
C ILE A 7 60.60 24.75 6.04
N ALA A 8 61.25 23.59 5.87
CA ALA A 8 60.54 22.32 5.62
C ALA A 8 59.82 21.76 6.86
N LEU A 9 60.20 22.16 8.09
CA LEU A 9 59.49 21.78 9.32
C LEU A 9 58.35 22.75 9.70
N MET A 10 58.30 23.94 9.10
CA MET A 10 57.20 24.91 9.24
C MET A 10 56.10 24.75 8.15
N VAL A 11 56.22 23.75 7.28
CA VAL A 11 55.19 23.36 6.31
C VAL A 11 54.34 22.18 6.82
N GLY A 12 54.63 21.65 8.02
CA GLY A 12 53.90 20.52 8.61
C GLY A 12 52.75 20.86 9.56
N ILE A 13 52.61 22.11 10.03
CA ILE A 13 51.60 22.48 11.04
C ILE A 13 51.06 23.89 10.80
N ILE A 14 50.47 24.14 9.63
CA ILE A 14 49.41 25.15 9.44
C ILE A 14 48.41 24.59 8.44
N SER A 15 47.73 23.49 8.82
CA SER A 15 46.34 23.29 8.42
C SER A 15 45.48 23.92 9.51
N SER A 16 45.66 25.24 9.70
CA SER A 16 44.69 26.04 10.45
C SER A 16 43.39 25.99 9.67
N GLN A 17 42.34 25.56 10.37
CA GLN A 17 40.98 25.38 9.90
C GLN A 17 40.52 26.58 9.05
N SER A 18 40.55 26.45 7.72
CA SER A 18 39.60 27.20 6.91
C SER A 18 38.28 26.45 7.01
N SER A 19 37.41 26.88 7.93
CA SER A 19 36.02 26.43 7.97
C SER A 19 35.43 26.63 6.59
N GLY A 20 35.22 25.54 5.84
CA GLY A 20 34.60 25.59 4.53
C GLY A 20 33.28 26.34 4.64
N ASN A 21 33.03 27.30 3.75
CA ASN A 21 31.78 28.04 3.67
C ASN A 21 30.66 27.07 3.25
N LEU A 22 30.07 26.34 4.19
CA LEU A 22 28.97 25.42 3.89
C LEU A 22 27.68 26.22 3.76
N SER A 23 26.85 25.82 2.81
CA SER A 23 25.56 26.43 2.52
C SER A 23 24.43 25.45 2.71
N VAL A 24 23.28 25.94 3.17
CA VAL A 24 22.03 25.20 3.30
C VAL A 24 20.99 25.89 2.43
N SER A 25 20.38 25.18 1.49
CA SER A 25 19.34 25.75 0.61
C SER A 25 18.14 24.82 0.46
N GLY A 26 17.01 25.36 0.02
CA GLY A 26 15.80 24.59 -0.24
C GLY A 26 14.67 25.41 -0.87
N VAL A 27 13.54 24.76 -1.12
CA VAL A 27 12.33 25.38 -1.67
C VAL A 27 11.14 25.09 -0.76
N ALA A 28 10.44 26.13 -0.32
CA ALA A 28 9.23 26.02 0.49
C ALA A 28 7.97 26.03 -0.39
N VAL A 29 7.08 25.05 -0.17
CA VAL A 29 5.80 24.94 -0.87
C VAL A 29 4.68 24.61 0.13
N TYR A 30 3.47 25.07 -0.15
CA TYR A 30 2.25 24.62 0.53
C TYR A 30 1.96 23.16 0.22
N LYS A 31 1.09 22.52 1.00
CA LYS A 31 0.61 21.14 0.75
C LYS A 31 0.01 20.96 -0.65
N SER A 32 -0.55 22.02 -1.21
CA SER A 32 -1.08 22.07 -2.58
C SER A 32 0.00 22.05 -3.68
N GLY A 33 1.28 22.14 -3.32
CA GLY A 33 2.41 22.24 -4.25
C GLY A 33 2.68 23.67 -4.75
N VAL A 34 1.93 24.67 -4.26
CA VAL A 34 2.15 26.09 -4.58
C VAL A 34 3.34 26.63 -3.77
N VAL A 35 4.30 27.30 -4.39
CA VAL A 35 5.46 27.90 -3.69
C VAL A 35 5.05 28.98 -2.69
N ILE A 36 5.73 29.02 -1.54
CA ILE A 36 5.50 29.98 -0.47
C ILE A 36 6.44 31.18 -0.68
N GLU A 37 5.91 32.33 -1.06
CA GLU A 37 6.68 33.54 -1.35
C GLU A 37 6.81 34.45 -0.12
N LYS A 38 7.97 35.07 0.08
CA LYS A 38 8.25 36.02 1.18
C LYS A 38 7.99 35.48 2.59
N ALA A 39 8.08 34.16 2.79
CA ALA A 39 8.00 33.55 4.11
C ALA A 39 9.31 33.73 4.87
N ASN A 40 9.22 33.95 6.18
CA ASN A 40 10.38 34.03 7.06
C ASN A 40 10.91 32.63 7.32
N VAL A 41 12.19 32.42 7.00
CA VAL A 41 12.92 31.17 7.24
C VAL A 41 13.90 31.41 8.37
N ILE A 42 13.83 30.58 9.40
CA ILE A 42 14.62 30.69 10.63
C ILE A 42 15.45 29.43 10.77
N LEU A 43 16.76 29.58 10.83
CA LEU A 43 17.70 28.51 11.14
C LEU A 43 18.03 28.56 12.63
N MET A 44 17.91 27.42 13.31
CA MET A 44 18.09 27.26 14.75
C MET A 44 19.02 26.09 15.05
N ASP A 45 19.65 26.09 16.23
CA ASP A 45 20.32 24.90 16.76
C ASP A 45 19.31 23.92 17.38
N THR A 46 19.81 22.80 17.92
CA THR A 46 18.99 21.78 18.60
C THR A 46 18.33 22.27 19.89
N THR A 47 18.72 23.44 20.42
CA THR A 47 18.09 24.07 21.60
C THR A 47 17.06 25.14 21.22
N GLU A 48 16.71 25.20 19.92
CA GLU A 48 15.82 26.22 19.33
C GLU A 48 16.36 27.66 19.39
N LYS A 49 17.64 27.84 19.70
CA LYS A 49 18.27 29.16 19.65
C LYS A 49 18.46 29.56 18.19
N VAL A 50 18.02 30.78 17.86
CA VAL A 50 18.11 31.31 16.49
C VAL A 50 19.56 31.60 16.13
N ILE A 51 19.99 31.02 15.00
CA ILE A 51 21.32 31.20 14.42
C ILE A 51 21.27 32.24 13.31
N ALA A 52 20.31 32.09 12.38
CA ALA A 52 20.19 32.95 11.22
C ALA A 52 18.74 33.05 10.74
N ARG A 53 18.45 34.12 9.99
CA ARG A 53 17.14 34.34 9.36
C ARG A 53 17.33 34.65 7.88
N SER A 54 16.41 34.17 7.07
CA SER A 54 16.34 34.38 5.62
C SER A 54 14.88 34.52 5.21
N ILE A 55 14.63 34.86 3.94
CA ILE A 55 13.29 35.05 3.39
C ILE A 55 13.18 34.27 2.08
N THR A 56 12.05 33.61 1.85
CA THR A 56 11.84 32.87 0.60
C THR A 56 11.68 33.81 -0.60
N SER A 57 12.23 33.39 -1.74
CA SER A 57 12.22 34.19 -2.97
C SER A 57 10.82 34.36 -3.57
N LYS A 58 10.60 35.50 -4.23
CA LYS A 58 9.37 35.77 -4.98
C LYS A 58 9.44 35.10 -6.36
N LYS A 59 8.29 34.75 -6.94
CA LYS A 59 8.21 34.37 -8.37
C LYS A 59 8.74 35.49 -9.28
N PHE A 60 9.61 35.13 -10.21
CA PHE A 60 10.00 35.99 -11.31
C PHE A 60 8.85 36.11 -12.32
N MET A 61 8.52 37.33 -12.73
CA MET A 61 7.41 37.64 -13.66
C MET A 61 6.06 36.99 -13.28
N LYS A 62 5.83 36.75 -11.98
CA LYS A 62 4.65 36.04 -11.43
C LYS A 62 4.42 34.62 -12.02
N ARG A 63 5.38 34.06 -12.76
CA ARG A 63 5.21 32.80 -13.52
C ARG A 63 6.33 31.79 -13.31
N TYR A 64 7.56 32.21 -12.97
CA TYR A 64 8.73 31.32 -12.94
C TYR A 64 9.46 31.38 -11.60
N GLY A 65 9.86 30.22 -11.07
CA GLY A 65 10.63 30.10 -9.81
C GLY A 65 9.82 30.44 -8.55
N GLY A 66 10.51 30.84 -7.48
CA GLY A 66 9.91 31.26 -6.20
C GLY A 66 10.00 30.20 -5.09
N GLY A 67 9.85 30.65 -3.84
CA GLY A 67 9.91 29.80 -2.65
C GLY A 67 11.30 29.37 -2.21
N GLN A 68 12.37 29.82 -2.87
CA GLN A 68 13.73 29.39 -2.59
C GLN A 68 14.31 30.17 -1.41
N PHE A 69 15.09 29.50 -0.55
CA PHE A 69 15.86 30.12 0.53
C PHE A 69 17.27 29.53 0.59
N ALA A 70 18.20 30.30 1.18
CA ALA A 70 19.56 29.84 1.43
C ALA A 70 20.17 30.51 2.68
N PHE A 71 21.06 29.77 3.34
CA PHE A 71 21.96 30.22 4.40
C PHE A 71 23.39 29.88 3.99
N ASN A 72 24.30 30.84 4.13
CA ASN A 72 25.71 30.66 3.81
C ASN A 72 26.54 30.70 5.09
N ASN A 73 27.71 30.06 5.07
CA ASN A 73 28.67 30.00 6.18
C ASN A 73 28.09 29.32 7.43
N VAL A 74 27.33 28.25 7.24
CA VAL A 74 26.79 27.44 8.34
C VAL A 74 27.86 26.43 8.77
N MET A 75 28.15 26.35 10.07
CA MET A 75 29.13 25.36 10.57
C MET A 75 28.57 23.93 10.50
N PRO A 76 29.42 22.89 10.46
CA PRO A 76 28.95 21.51 10.64
C PRO A 76 28.24 21.35 11.99
N GLY A 77 27.08 20.70 12.00
CA GLY A 77 26.27 20.56 13.21
C GLY A 77 24.87 20.04 12.94
N LYS A 78 24.09 19.89 14.01
CA LYS A 78 22.66 19.56 13.95
C LYS A 78 21.84 20.83 14.03
N TYR A 79 20.89 20.99 13.12
CA TYR A 79 20.10 22.21 12.99
C TYR A 79 18.61 21.91 12.81
N LYS A 80 17.79 22.88 13.21
CA LYS A 80 16.35 22.91 12.99
C LYS A 80 16.00 24.13 12.15
N LEU A 81 15.23 23.93 11.09
CA LEU A 81 14.72 24.96 10.20
C LEU A 81 13.24 25.17 10.50
N ARG A 82 12.80 26.43 10.67
CA ARG A 82 11.39 26.81 10.74
C ARG A 82 11.04 27.79 9.63
N ILE A 83 9.99 27.51 8.86
CA ILE A 83 9.45 28.45 7.84
C ILE A 83 8.05 28.86 8.26
N ILE A 84 7.88 30.16 8.50
CA ILE A 84 6.59 30.74 8.88
C ILE A 84 5.73 30.84 7.63
N THR A 85 4.70 30.02 7.54
CA THR A 85 3.86 29.90 6.32
C THR A 85 2.74 30.94 6.28
N GLY A 86 2.31 31.45 7.45
CA GLY A 86 1.13 32.32 7.58
C GLY A 86 -0.20 31.56 7.57
N GLU A 87 -0.15 30.22 7.57
CA GLU A 87 -1.30 29.32 7.76
C GLU A 87 -1.27 28.70 9.18
N ASP A 88 -2.19 27.78 9.46
CA ASP A 88 -2.29 27.09 10.76
C ASP A 88 -1.05 26.24 11.11
N ILE A 89 -0.17 25.95 10.15
CA ILE A 89 0.97 25.04 10.31
C ILE A 89 2.23 25.59 9.63
N ASP A 90 3.27 25.81 10.43
CA ASP A 90 4.63 26.17 9.96
C ASP A 90 5.41 24.93 9.49
N ILE A 91 6.39 25.12 8.60
CA ILE A 91 7.30 24.04 8.18
C ILE A 91 8.42 23.93 9.20
N ASN A 92 8.54 22.80 9.90
CA ASN A 92 9.68 22.49 10.75
C ASN A 92 10.48 21.33 10.15
N HIS A 93 11.80 21.46 10.05
CA HIS A 93 12.66 20.43 9.47
C HIS A 93 14.02 20.36 10.18
N SER A 94 14.36 19.20 10.73
CA SER A 94 15.65 18.96 11.37
C SER A 94 16.61 18.26 10.42
N PHE A 95 17.86 18.71 10.35
CA PHE A 95 18.89 18.13 9.48
C PHE A 95 20.27 18.19 10.14
N THR A 96 21.19 17.35 9.66
CA THR A 96 22.60 17.35 10.10
C THR A 96 23.47 17.81 8.94
N LEU A 97 24.25 18.86 9.16
CA LEU A 97 25.24 19.38 8.22
C LEU A 97 26.60 18.81 8.60
N SER A 98 27.20 18.03 7.72
CA SER A 98 28.55 17.49 7.92
C SER A 98 29.58 18.43 7.29
N ASP A 99 30.45 17.90 6.43
CA ASP A 99 31.56 18.54 5.72
C ASP A 99 31.17 19.11 4.34
N LYS A 100 29.89 19.05 3.94
CA LYS A 100 29.41 19.49 2.61
C LYS A 100 28.12 20.28 2.69
N SER A 101 27.98 21.27 1.81
CA SER A 101 26.73 22.02 1.62
C SER A 101 25.56 21.07 1.31
N ILE A 102 24.38 21.40 1.84
CA ILE A 102 23.18 20.56 1.74
C ILE A 102 22.05 21.29 1.03
N GLU A 103 21.42 20.62 0.07
CA GLU A 103 20.16 21.03 -0.55
C GLU A 103 19.03 20.20 0.06
N LEU A 104 18.17 20.83 0.86
CA LEU A 104 17.06 20.20 1.58
C LEU A 104 15.89 19.81 0.66
N GLY A 105 15.99 20.14 -0.64
CA GLY A 105 14.95 19.88 -1.63
C GLY A 105 13.69 20.72 -1.40
N THR A 106 12.53 20.12 -1.69
CA THR A 106 11.22 20.76 -1.55
C THR A 106 10.62 20.41 -0.19
N LEU A 107 10.40 21.42 0.65
CA LEU A 107 9.87 21.30 2.00
C LEU A 107 8.38 21.64 2.02
N TYR A 108 7.60 20.78 2.67
CA TYR A 108 6.16 20.89 2.85
C TYR A 108 5.83 21.05 4.35
N PRO A 109 4.74 21.75 4.70
CA PRO A 109 4.26 21.77 6.08
C PRO A 109 3.88 20.36 6.51
N PHE A 110 4.59 19.85 7.52
CA PHE A 110 4.34 18.57 8.15
C PHE A 110 3.86 18.81 9.58
N LYS A 111 2.71 18.25 9.94
CA LYS A 111 2.27 18.20 11.33
C LYS A 111 2.99 17.03 11.97
N GLU A 112 4.01 17.31 12.77
CA GLU A 112 4.55 16.29 13.69
C GLU A 112 3.37 15.82 14.55
N PHE A 113 3.14 14.50 14.58
CA PHE A 113 2.19 13.94 15.53
C PHE A 113 2.64 14.39 16.93
N PRO A 114 1.74 14.85 17.80
CA PRO A 114 2.13 15.28 19.13
C PRO A 114 2.89 14.13 19.80
N ASP A 115 4.12 14.39 20.25
CA ASP A 115 4.85 13.47 21.11
C ASP A 115 4.04 13.34 22.39
N TYR A 116 3.36 12.21 22.55
CA TYR A 116 2.73 11.87 23.82
C TYR A 116 3.86 11.62 24.81
N ALA A 117 4.02 12.51 25.78
CA ALA A 117 4.66 12.10 27.04
C ALA A 117 3.83 10.92 27.55
N LEU A 118 4.47 9.76 27.75
CA LEU A 118 3.89 8.63 28.46
C LEU A 118 3.66 9.06 29.92
N SER A 119 2.64 9.87 30.17
CA SER A 119 1.91 9.68 31.42
C SER A 119 1.27 8.31 31.31
N ASP A 120 1.31 7.55 32.40
CA ASP A 120 0.60 6.28 32.53
C ASP A 120 -0.90 6.53 32.31
N TYR A 121 -1.29 6.59 31.05
CA TYR A 121 -2.64 6.39 30.62
C TYR A 121 -2.85 4.89 30.76
N ALA A 122 -3.80 4.50 31.61
CA ALA A 122 -4.38 3.18 31.49
C ALA A 122 -4.95 3.09 30.07
N ASP A 123 -4.21 2.40 29.20
CA ASP A 123 -4.57 2.18 27.81
C ASP A 123 -5.87 1.37 27.78
N SER A 124 -6.98 2.09 27.63
CA SER A 124 -8.33 1.54 27.49
C SER A 124 -8.72 1.39 26.02
N THR A 125 -7.78 1.65 25.10
CA THR A 125 -7.96 1.58 23.65
C THR A 125 -7.22 0.42 22.99
N LEU A 126 -6.28 -0.21 23.70
CA LEU A 126 -5.97 -1.62 23.47
C LEU A 126 -7.21 -2.44 23.81
N VAL A 127 -8.10 -2.58 22.83
CA VAL A 127 -8.95 -3.77 22.75
C VAL A 127 -8.01 -4.91 22.42
N LEU A 128 -7.27 -5.37 23.45
CA LEU A 128 -6.75 -6.71 23.47
C LEU A 128 -7.95 -7.59 23.16
N MET A 129 -7.83 -8.33 22.05
CA MET A 129 -8.80 -9.33 21.64
C MET A 129 -9.26 -10.06 22.92
N ARG A 130 -10.57 -10.23 23.12
CA ARG A 130 -11.01 -11.21 24.12
C ARG A 130 -10.37 -12.50 23.65
N ARG A 131 -9.36 -12.99 24.39
CA ARG A 131 -8.69 -14.26 24.09
C ARG A 131 -9.83 -15.22 23.77
N ILE A 132 -9.79 -15.85 22.59
CA ILE A 132 -10.65 -17.01 22.41
C ILE A 132 -10.31 -17.93 23.57
N ALA A 133 -11.34 -18.37 24.29
CA ALA A 133 -11.19 -19.06 25.56
C ALA A 133 -10.58 -20.45 25.32
N THR A 134 -9.29 -20.45 25.07
CA THR A 134 -8.46 -21.62 24.90
C THR A 134 -8.09 -22.02 26.31
N ASN A 135 -8.91 -22.89 26.91
CA ASN A 135 -8.67 -23.42 28.25
C ASN A 135 -7.19 -23.83 28.35
N PRO A 136 -6.37 -23.17 29.20
CA PRO A 136 -4.96 -23.47 29.26
C PRO A 136 -4.79 -24.88 29.81
N VAL A 137 -4.04 -25.72 29.11
CA VAL A 137 -3.68 -27.05 29.59
C VAL A 137 -2.70 -26.87 30.76
N SER A 138 -2.97 -27.55 31.87
CA SER A 138 -2.13 -27.52 33.07
C SER A 138 -0.69 -27.96 32.75
N GLY A 139 0.26 -27.02 32.78
CA GLY A 139 1.70 -27.28 32.59
C GLY A 139 2.38 -26.51 31.45
N ASP A 140 1.64 -25.72 30.69
CA ASP A 140 2.16 -25.06 29.48
C ASP A 140 3.01 -23.80 29.80
N THR A 141 4.29 -23.82 29.42
CA THR A 141 5.20 -22.67 29.48
C THR A 141 4.95 -21.76 28.28
N ILE A 142 4.05 -20.78 28.42
CA ILE A 142 3.80 -19.65 27.49
C ILE A 142 4.11 -19.97 26.01
N ASN A 143 3.37 -20.91 25.41
CA ASN A 143 3.40 -21.07 23.96
C ASN A 143 2.41 -20.08 23.32
N ILE A 144 2.89 -19.28 22.36
CA ILE A 144 2.04 -18.36 21.59
C ILE A 144 1.11 -19.23 20.74
N ARG A 145 -0.21 -19.13 20.97
CA ARG A 145 -1.18 -19.87 20.16
C ARG A 145 -1.50 -19.09 18.88
N HIS A 146 -1.96 -19.86 17.91
CA HIS A 146 -2.25 -19.42 16.57
C HIS A 146 -3.60 -19.97 16.16
N ILE A 147 -4.30 -19.22 15.31
CA ILE A 147 -5.54 -19.68 14.71
C ILE A 147 -5.31 -19.79 13.22
N ILE A 148 -5.46 -21.02 12.72
CA ILE A 148 -5.49 -21.30 11.29
C ILE A 148 -6.95 -21.40 10.88
N VAL A 149 -7.31 -20.64 9.86
CA VAL A 149 -8.62 -20.78 9.20
C VAL A 149 -8.39 -21.27 7.79
N ASP A 150 -9.00 -22.39 7.43
CA ASP A 150 -8.90 -22.94 6.07
C ASP A 150 -9.87 -22.25 5.10
N LEU A 151 -9.74 -22.57 3.80
CA LEU A 151 -10.64 -22.05 2.77
C LEU A 151 -12.04 -22.64 2.83
N ASP A 152 -12.26 -23.76 3.53
CA ASP A 152 -13.58 -24.32 3.77
C ASP A 152 -14.29 -23.61 4.94
N GLY A 153 -13.56 -22.78 5.68
CA GLY A 153 -14.04 -21.93 6.76
C GLY A 153 -13.91 -22.56 8.15
N ILE A 154 -13.21 -23.68 8.29
CA ILE A 154 -12.93 -24.35 9.57
C ILE A 154 -11.78 -23.59 10.25
N ALA A 155 -11.98 -23.26 11.52
CA ALA A 155 -10.99 -22.59 12.35
C ALA A 155 -10.48 -23.58 13.41
N GLN A 156 -9.16 -23.67 13.54
CA GLN A 156 -8.49 -24.55 14.50
C GLN A 156 -7.40 -23.77 15.24
N THR A 157 -7.26 -24.06 16.54
CA THR A 157 -6.24 -23.48 17.40
C THR A 157 -5.02 -24.39 17.44
N VAL A 158 -3.87 -23.83 17.07
CA VAL A 158 -2.62 -24.57 16.85
C VAL A 158 -1.42 -23.80 17.38
N ILE A 159 -0.29 -24.48 17.48
CA ILE A 159 1.04 -23.86 17.64
C ILE A 159 1.73 -23.99 16.29
N VAL A 160 2.01 -22.86 15.61
CA VAL A 160 2.74 -22.87 14.34
C VAL A 160 4.22 -23.05 14.63
N ASP A 161 4.77 -24.18 14.19
CA ASP A 161 6.19 -24.53 14.38
C ASP A 161 7.05 -23.83 13.33
N SER A 162 6.66 -23.93 12.05
CA SER A 162 7.38 -23.30 10.94
C SER A 162 6.53 -23.16 9.67
N ILE A 163 6.92 -22.22 8.80
CA ILE A 163 6.37 -22.08 7.45
C ILE A 163 7.52 -22.23 6.46
N ILE A 164 7.49 -23.30 5.67
CA ILE A 164 8.56 -23.62 4.72
C ILE A 164 7.94 -23.84 3.34
N ASN A 165 8.46 -23.13 2.34
CA ASN A 165 7.95 -23.12 0.98
C ASN A 165 6.46 -22.74 0.93
N ASN A 166 5.60 -23.73 0.62
CA ASN A 166 4.16 -23.59 0.51
C ASN A 166 3.41 -24.33 1.62
N ASN A 167 4.07 -24.80 2.67
CA ASN A 167 3.45 -25.58 3.72
C ASN A 167 3.67 -24.94 5.10
N VAL A 168 2.69 -25.13 5.96
CA VAL A 168 2.70 -24.75 7.37
C VAL A 168 2.78 -26.02 8.19
N PHE A 169 3.77 -26.10 9.05
CA PHE A 169 3.94 -27.16 10.05
C PHE A 169 3.43 -26.63 11.37
N TYR A 170 2.53 -27.37 12.00
CA TYR A 170 1.88 -26.95 13.23
C TYR A 170 1.58 -28.15 14.13
N THR A 171 1.41 -27.86 15.42
CA THR A 171 0.94 -28.81 16.41
C THR A 171 -0.47 -28.41 16.85
N ASP A 172 -1.42 -29.33 16.69
CA ASP A 172 -2.80 -29.19 17.20
C ASP A 172 -2.78 -29.11 18.74
N VAL A 173 -3.45 -28.10 19.31
CA VAL A 173 -3.43 -27.87 20.77
C VAL A 173 -4.26 -28.89 21.54
N ASP A 174 -5.35 -29.40 20.95
CA ASP A 174 -6.28 -30.31 21.62
C ASP A 174 -5.77 -31.76 21.55
N HIS A 175 -5.22 -32.15 20.41
CA HIS A 175 -4.75 -33.51 20.15
C HIS A 175 -3.25 -33.69 20.35
N ILE A 176 -2.48 -32.60 20.54
CA ILE A 176 -1.02 -32.58 20.68
C ILE A 176 -0.35 -33.37 19.55
N LYS A 177 -0.86 -33.19 18.33
CA LYS A 177 -0.41 -33.90 17.14
C LYS A 177 0.17 -32.93 16.13
N GLN A 178 1.37 -33.24 15.65
CA GLN A 178 1.99 -32.52 14.55
C GLN A 178 1.30 -32.85 13.23
N ASP A 179 1.00 -31.83 12.45
CA ASP A 179 0.42 -31.95 11.12
C ASP A 179 0.97 -30.88 10.17
N THR A 180 0.56 -30.96 8.91
CA THR A 180 1.01 -30.07 7.84
C THR A 180 -0.14 -29.68 6.94
N MET A 181 -0.23 -28.39 6.62
CA MET A 181 -1.25 -27.87 5.70
C MET A 181 -0.62 -26.98 4.62
N ALA A 182 -1.14 -27.05 3.40
CA ALA A 182 -0.68 -26.22 2.30
C ALA A 182 -1.22 -24.78 2.42
N LEU A 183 -0.36 -23.78 2.21
CA LEU A 183 -0.72 -22.36 2.29
C LEU A 183 -1.82 -21.95 1.30
N ASP A 184 -1.99 -22.68 0.20
CA ASP A 184 -3.04 -22.40 -0.79
C ASP A 184 -4.41 -22.91 -0.37
N THR A 185 -4.50 -23.78 0.65
CA THR A 185 -5.77 -24.20 1.28
C THR A 185 -6.11 -23.39 2.51
N ILE A 186 -5.19 -22.54 2.98
CA ILE A 186 -5.39 -21.70 4.17
C ILE A 186 -5.98 -20.35 3.78
N TYR A 187 -6.99 -19.89 4.51
CA TYR A 187 -7.60 -18.58 4.34
C TYR A 187 -6.82 -17.48 5.07
N TYR A 188 -6.36 -17.70 6.30
CA TYR A 188 -5.37 -16.88 6.99
C TYR A 188 -4.82 -17.58 8.24
N ILE A 189 -3.77 -17.01 8.82
CA ILE A 189 -3.17 -17.43 10.08
C ILE A 189 -2.84 -16.18 10.89
N TYR A 190 -3.25 -16.14 12.15
CA TYR A 190 -2.86 -15.09 13.10
C TYR A 190 -2.54 -15.66 14.47
N ASN A 191 -1.83 -14.92 15.29
CA ASN A 191 -1.47 -15.32 16.66
C ASN A 191 -2.31 -14.61 17.73
N ASP A 192 -2.17 -15.04 18.99
CA ASP A 192 -2.85 -14.46 20.15
C ASP A 192 -2.63 -12.95 20.36
N TYR A 193 -1.59 -12.38 19.74
CA TYR A 193 -1.30 -10.94 19.78
C TYR A 193 -1.97 -10.15 18.64
N GLY A 194 -2.81 -10.78 17.83
CA GLY A 194 -3.46 -10.15 16.69
C GLY A 194 -2.52 -9.87 15.51
N ILE A 195 -1.43 -10.64 15.39
CA ILE A 195 -0.48 -10.51 14.28
C ILE A 195 -0.77 -11.60 13.25
N PHE A 196 -1.11 -11.19 12.04
CA PHE A 196 -1.20 -12.08 10.89
C PHE A 196 0.18 -12.60 10.47
N ILE A 197 0.28 -13.91 10.38
CA ILE A 197 1.45 -14.62 9.82
C ILE A 197 1.20 -14.91 8.33
N HIS A 198 -0.05 -15.21 7.98
CA HIS A 198 -0.45 -15.47 6.60
C HIS A 198 -1.83 -14.86 6.31
N GLN A 199 -1.98 -14.32 5.11
CA GLN A 199 -3.27 -13.87 4.57
C GLN A 199 -3.41 -14.40 3.16
N SER A 200 -4.44 -15.21 2.93
CA SER A 200 -4.72 -15.72 1.60
C SER A 200 -5.11 -14.60 0.65
N ARG A 201 -4.97 -14.92 -0.63
CA ARG A 201 -5.46 -14.06 -1.69
C ARG A 201 -6.98 -13.88 -1.62
N SER A 202 -7.72 -14.92 -1.25
CA SER A 202 -9.18 -14.85 -1.10
C SER A 202 -9.58 -13.82 -0.04
N LEU A 203 -8.86 -13.74 1.08
CA LEU A 203 -9.11 -12.75 2.12
C LEU A 203 -8.83 -11.33 1.60
N LYS A 204 -7.67 -11.13 0.96
CA LYS A 204 -7.28 -9.82 0.40
C LYS A 204 -8.25 -9.34 -0.66
N ASP A 205 -8.70 -10.23 -1.55
CA ASP A 205 -9.68 -9.88 -2.57
C ASP A 205 -11.04 -9.53 -1.95
N ARG A 206 -11.50 -10.25 -0.91
CA ARG A 206 -12.73 -9.89 -0.18
C ARG A 206 -12.61 -8.52 0.50
N MET A 207 -11.55 -8.28 1.27
CA MET A 207 -11.33 -6.98 1.92
C MET A 207 -11.27 -5.85 0.88
N LYS A 208 -10.56 -6.07 -0.23
CA LYS A 208 -10.47 -5.11 -1.34
C LYS A 208 -11.82 -4.87 -2.01
N GLU A 209 -12.64 -5.90 -2.14
CA GLU A 209 -13.98 -5.77 -2.68
C GLU A 209 -14.88 -4.97 -1.75
N LEU A 210 -14.74 -5.10 -0.43
CA LEU A 210 -15.54 -4.36 0.55
C LEU A 210 -15.16 -2.88 0.63
N GLN A 211 -13.91 -2.52 0.34
CA GLN A 211 -13.42 -1.13 0.37
C GLN A 211 -14.33 -0.20 -0.45
N ARG A 212 -14.66 0.99 0.11
CA ARG A 212 -15.48 2.01 -0.56
C ARG A 212 -16.92 1.60 -0.85
N ARG A 213 -17.49 0.74 -0.01
CA ARG A 213 -18.89 0.33 -0.09
C ARG A 213 -19.64 0.67 1.17
N ASP A 214 -20.94 0.78 1.02
CA ASP A 214 -21.93 0.83 2.08
C ASP A 214 -22.28 -0.58 2.55
N GLY A 215 -22.88 -0.66 3.74
CA GLY A 215 -23.35 -1.92 4.28
C GLY A 215 -23.48 -1.89 5.79
N TYR A 216 -23.40 -3.08 6.40
CA TYR A 216 -23.36 -3.21 7.84
C TYR A 216 -22.40 -4.31 8.27
N LEU A 217 -21.72 -4.05 9.38
CA LEU A 217 -20.89 -4.99 10.12
C LEU A 217 -21.77 -5.81 11.05
N ILE A 218 -21.41 -7.07 11.25
CA ILE A 218 -21.85 -7.87 12.38
C ILE A 218 -20.60 -8.26 13.16
N PHE A 219 -20.57 -7.90 14.43
CA PHE A 219 -19.48 -8.22 15.34
C PHE A 219 -19.65 -9.63 15.91
N ASN A 220 -18.58 -10.19 16.47
CA ASN A 220 -18.59 -11.53 17.08
C ASN A 220 -19.55 -11.64 18.27
N ASN A 221 -19.86 -10.53 18.94
CA ASN A 221 -20.84 -10.47 20.02
C ASN A 221 -22.30 -10.42 19.53
N GLY A 222 -22.52 -10.34 18.21
CA GLY A 222 -23.84 -10.23 17.59
C GLY A 222 -24.30 -8.81 17.30
N ASP A 223 -23.58 -7.79 17.76
CA ASP A 223 -23.93 -6.39 17.50
C ASP A 223 -23.78 -6.07 16.01
N THR A 224 -24.58 -5.12 15.54
CA THR A 224 -24.55 -4.66 14.15
C THR A 224 -24.27 -3.19 14.05
N LEU A 225 -23.45 -2.78 13.08
CA LEU A 225 -23.14 -1.38 12.80
C LEU A 225 -23.29 -1.09 11.31
N GLU A 226 -24.22 -0.22 10.95
CA GLU A 226 -24.35 0.29 9.58
C GLU A 226 -23.21 1.26 9.24
N PHE A 227 -22.79 1.34 7.99
CA PHE A 227 -21.76 2.26 7.51
C PHE A 227 -21.99 2.64 6.05
N ASP A 228 -21.55 3.84 5.67
CA ASP A 228 -21.61 4.31 4.28
C ASP A 228 -20.33 4.00 3.51
N ASN A 229 -19.21 3.89 4.23
CA ASN A 229 -17.93 3.49 3.68
C ASN A 229 -17.12 2.70 4.71
N ILE A 230 -16.30 1.78 4.23
CA ILE A 230 -15.41 0.95 5.03
C ILE A 230 -14.01 0.94 4.42
N PHE A 231 -13.01 1.01 5.30
CA PHE A 231 -11.61 0.89 4.96
C PHE A 231 -10.93 -0.13 5.86
N PHE A 232 -10.32 -1.14 5.25
CA PHE A 232 -9.46 -2.12 5.92
C PHE A 232 -8.01 -1.65 5.87
N GLU A 233 -7.37 -1.58 7.01
CA GLU A 233 -5.95 -1.28 7.09
C GLU A 233 -5.12 -2.45 6.50
N PRO A 234 -4.14 -2.18 5.62
CA PRO A 234 -3.27 -3.21 5.05
C PRO A 234 -2.13 -3.62 6.01
N ALA A 235 -2.34 -3.53 7.32
CA ALA A 235 -1.39 -3.93 8.34
C ALA A 235 -1.51 -5.43 8.64
N MET A 236 -0.40 -6.05 9.04
CA MET A 236 -0.39 -7.43 9.54
C MET A 236 -0.46 -7.48 11.06
N ASN A 237 0.04 -6.46 11.74
CA ASN A 237 0.01 -6.35 13.19
C ASN A 237 -1.21 -5.53 13.60
N ASN A 238 -2.16 -6.16 14.31
CA ASN A 238 -3.38 -5.55 14.82
C ASN A 238 -4.11 -4.62 13.85
N PRO A 239 -4.44 -5.10 12.63
CA PRO A 239 -5.10 -4.25 11.64
C PRO A 239 -6.47 -3.79 12.09
N GLU A 240 -6.73 -2.52 11.83
CA GLU A 240 -8.01 -1.88 12.13
C GLU A 240 -8.90 -1.76 10.88
N VAL A 241 -10.18 -1.58 11.14
CA VAL A 241 -11.22 -1.29 10.16
C VAL A 241 -11.87 0.03 10.51
N ALA A 242 -11.73 1.00 9.62
CA ALA A 242 -12.37 2.29 9.72
C ALA A 242 -13.75 2.25 9.03
N THR A 243 -14.78 2.65 9.75
CA THR A 243 -16.13 2.87 9.22
C THR A 243 -16.45 4.35 9.17
N PHE A 244 -17.12 4.79 8.11
CA PHE A 244 -17.52 6.18 7.90
C PHE A 244 -19.04 6.27 7.83
N HIS A 245 -19.59 7.29 8.47
CA HIS A 245 -21.01 7.53 8.62
C HIS A 245 -21.32 8.93 8.09
N LEU A 246 -22.06 9.02 6.99
CA LEU A 246 -22.46 10.28 6.34
C LEU A 246 -23.40 11.09 7.23
N ALA A 247 -24.17 10.42 8.09
CA ALA A 247 -25.01 11.07 9.09
C ALA A 247 -24.20 11.77 10.20
N ASP A 248 -22.93 11.40 10.38
CA ASP A 248 -22.06 12.02 11.36
C ASP A 248 -21.47 13.33 10.81
N THR A 249 -21.94 14.44 11.36
CA THR A 249 -21.44 15.79 11.04
C THR A 249 -19.95 16.00 11.34
N THR A 250 -19.33 15.14 12.16
CA THR A 250 -17.90 15.23 12.45
C THR A 250 -17.01 14.71 11.32
N GLY A 251 -17.55 13.87 10.42
CA GLY A 251 -16.81 13.21 9.35
C GLY A 251 -15.66 12.31 9.84
N ARG A 252 -15.64 11.95 11.12
CA ARG A 252 -14.57 11.14 11.71
C ARG A 252 -14.82 9.65 11.48
N PRO A 253 -13.79 8.89 11.10
CA PRO A 253 -13.92 7.43 11.05
C PRO A 253 -14.03 6.85 12.46
N VAL A 254 -14.85 5.80 12.59
CA VAL A 254 -14.89 4.94 13.79
C VAL A 254 -14.08 3.69 13.51
N TYR A 255 -13.06 3.45 14.34
CA TYR A 255 -12.13 2.34 14.21
C TYR A 255 -12.58 1.13 15.01
N HIS A 256 -12.43 -0.04 14.41
CA HIS A 256 -12.75 -1.33 14.99
C HIS A 256 -11.61 -2.31 14.73
N SER A 257 -11.27 -3.14 15.70
CA SER A 257 -10.36 -4.28 15.44
C SER A 257 -10.99 -5.20 14.41
N ILE A 258 -10.23 -5.57 13.37
CA ILE A 258 -10.73 -6.49 12.35
C ILE A 258 -11.17 -7.83 12.97
N PHE A 259 -10.49 -8.25 14.04
CA PHE A 259 -10.70 -9.53 14.73
C PHE A 259 -12.05 -9.62 15.44
N ASN A 260 -12.68 -8.49 15.75
CA ASN A 260 -14.00 -8.44 16.38
C ASN A 260 -15.13 -8.53 15.36
N ILE A 261 -14.83 -8.48 14.06
CA ILE A 261 -15.81 -8.46 12.98
C ILE A 261 -16.06 -9.89 12.50
N TYR A 262 -17.26 -10.39 12.75
CA TYR A 262 -17.69 -11.71 12.29
C TYR A 262 -17.90 -11.72 10.78
N LYS A 263 -18.74 -10.78 10.29
CA LYS A 263 -19.01 -10.63 8.87
C LYS A 263 -19.35 -9.21 8.48
N VAL A 264 -19.09 -8.90 7.22
CA VAL A 264 -19.50 -7.65 6.58
C VAL A 264 -20.53 -7.97 5.52
N ARG A 265 -21.68 -7.31 5.57
CA ARG A 265 -22.72 -7.41 4.55
C ARG A 265 -22.80 -6.11 3.77
N THR A 266 -22.48 -6.17 2.49
CA THR A 266 -22.56 -4.99 1.61
C THR A 266 -24.01 -4.64 1.27
N GLY A 267 -24.25 -3.33 1.14
CA GLY A 267 -25.49 -2.76 0.65
C GLY A 267 -25.68 -2.97 -0.86
N PRO A 268 -26.68 -2.31 -1.47
CA PRO A 268 -26.99 -2.42 -2.90
C PRO A 268 -25.80 -2.12 -3.83
N SER A 269 -24.78 -1.40 -3.35
CA SER A 269 -23.55 -1.14 -4.12
C SER A 269 -22.85 -2.41 -4.62
N TYR A 270 -23.07 -3.59 -4.01
CA TYR A 270 -22.47 -4.84 -4.46
C TYR A 270 -22.77 -5.16 -5.94
N VAL A 271 -23.95 -4.74 -6.44
CA VAL A 271 -24.39 -4.97 -7.83
C VAL A 271 -23.43 -4.29 -8.82
N GLU A 272 -22.89 -3.12 -8.48
CA GLU A 272 -21.91 -2.42 -9.32
C GLU A 272 -20.67 -3.30 -9.57
N ASN A 273 -20.21 -4.04 -8.56
CA ASN A 273 -19.07 -4.95 -8.70
C ASN A 273 -19.39 -6.12 -9.63
N SER A 274 -20.57 -6.71 -9.45
CA SER A 274 -21.04 -7.81 -10.29
C SER A 274 -21.16 -7.36 -11.74
N VAL A 275 -21.69 -6.16 -11.98
CA VAL A 275 -21.75 -5.55 -13.31
C VAL A 275 -20.36 -5.36 -13.89
N LYS A 276 -19.45 -4.74 -13.14
CA LYS A 276 -18.08 -4.48 -13.57
C LYS A 276 -17.32 -5.78 -13.90
N LYS A 277 -17.41 -6.78 -13.03
CA LYS A 277 -16.78 -8.10 -13.24
C LYS A 277 -17.38 -8.80 -14.46
N GLY A 278 -18.70 -8.79 -14.61
CA GLY A 278 -19.39 -9.38 -15.74
C GLY A 278 -19.01 -8.71 -17.07
N PHE A 279 -18.95 -7.39 -17.10
CA PHE A 279 -18.48 -6.62 -18.25
C PHE A 279 -17.05 -7.03 -18.66
N TRP A 280 -16.10 -7.02 -17.72
CA TRP A 280 -14.71 -7.39 -18.03
C TRP A 280 -14.57 -8.86 -18.43
N ASN A 281 -15.31 -9.78 -17.82
CA ASN A 281 -15.35 -11.18 -18.25
C ASN A 281 -15.86 -11.31 -19.70
N GLY A 282 -16.88 -10.55 -20.06
CA GLY A 282 -17.38 -10.46 -21.43
C GLY A 282 -16.32 -9.93 -22.40
N VAL A 283 -15.62 -8.84 -22.04
CA VAL A 283 -14.51 -8.28 -22.84
C VAL A 283 -13.40 -9.31 -23.05
N TYR A 284 -12.97 -10.02 -22.00
CA TYR A 284 -11.95 -11.06 -22.12
C TYR A 284 -12.40 -12.21 -23.01
N THR A 285 -13.67 -12.59 -22.94
CA THR A 285 -14.24 -13.66 -23.77
C THR A 285 -14.28 -13.24 -25.25
N ILE A 286 -14.69 -12.02 -25.54
CA ILE A 286 -14.62 -11.45 -26.90
C ILE A 286 -13.16 -11.45 -27.40
N GLY A 287 -12.23 -11.00 -26.57
CA GLY A 287 -10.80 -11.00 -26.89
C GLY A 287 -10.26 -12.41 -27.17
N ALA A 288 -10.69 -13.42 -26.41
CA ALA A 288 -10.31 -14.81 -26.63
C ALA A 288 -10.87 -15.37 -27.95
N ILE A 289 -12.16 -15.13 -28.24
CA ILE A 289 -12.81 -15.55 -29.49
C ILE A 289 -12.09 -14.92 -30.70
N VAL A 290 -11.85 -13.60 -30.64
CA VAL A 290 -11.15 -12.89 -31.71
C VAL A 290 -9.70 -13.36 -31.85
N GLY A 291 -9.00 -13.55 -30.73
CA GLY A 291 -7.64 -14.10 -30.75
C GLY A 291 -7.58 -15.47 -31.44
N PHE A 292 -8.52 -16.36 -31.12
CA PHE A 292 -8.64 -17.66 -31.77
C PHE A 292 -8.96 -17.54 -33.27
N GLN A 293 -9.86 -16.63 -33.66
CA GLN A 293 -10.17 -16.36 -35.07
C GLN A 293 -8.98 -15.78 -35.85
N ILE A 294 -8.16 -14.93 -35.23
CA ILE A 294 -6.93 -14.42 -35.85
C ILE A 294 -5.94 -15.54 -36.10
N ILE A 295 -5.75 -16.45 -35.14
CA ILE A 295 -4.82 -17.58 -35.27
C ILE A 295 -5.28 -18.53 -36.38
N THR A 296 -6.57 -18.88 -36.41
CA THR A 296 -7.15 -19.81 -37.39
C THR A 296 -7.19 -19.22 -38.80
N LYS A 297 -7.56 -17.94 -38.95
CA LYS A 297 -7.62 -17.26 -40.25
C LYS A 297 -6.30 -16.62 -40.69
N LYS A 298 -5.28 -16.61 -39.83
CA LYS A 298 -4.00 -15.89 -40.01
C LYS A 298 -4.19 -14.43 -40.47
N SER A 299 -5.25 -13.77 -40.01
CA SER A 299 -5.65 -12.43 -40.44
C SER A 299 -6.23 -11.63 -39.29
N PHE A 300 -5.98 -10.32 -39.26
CA PHE A 300 -6.54 -9.37 -38.30
C PHE A 300 -7.95 -8.88 -38.66
N SER A 301 -8.51 -9.34 -39.78
CA SER A 301 -9.88 -9.00 -40.21
C SER A 301 -10.96 -9.19 -39.13
N PRO A 302 -10.93 -10.23 -38.26
CA PRO A 302 -11.89 -10.38 -37.17
C PRO A 302 -11.93 -9.22 -36.17
N VAL A 303 -10.80 -8.52 -35.97
CA VAL A 303 -10.74 -7.34 -35.08
C VAL A 303 -11.55 -6.19 -35.67
N LEU A 304 -11.46 -6.00 -36.99
CA LEU A 304 -12.15 -4.92 -37.70
C LEU A 304 -13.67 -5.10 -37.66
N GLN A 305 -14.17 -6.32 -37.49
CA GLN A 305 -15.60 -6.62 -37.36
C GLN A 305 -16.17 -6.20 -35.99
N LEU A 306 -15.33 -5.95 -34.99
CA LEU A 306 -15.73 -5.42 -33.68
C LEU A 306 -15.66 -3.89 -33.59
N ILE A 307 -15.00 -3.23 -34.54
CA ILE A 307 -14.85 -1.77 -34.54
C ILE A 307 -16.11 -1.15 -35.11
N PRO A 308 -16.68 -0.12 -34.46
CA PRO A 308 -17.85 0.50 -35.01
C PRO A 308 -17.61 1.30 -36.28
N ASP A 309 -18.50 1.12 -37.25
CA ASP A 309 -18.61 2.06 -38.37
C ASP A 309 -19.09 3.39 -37.81
N MET A 310 -18.20 4.38 -37.81
CA MET A 310 -18.43 5.71 -37.23
C MET A 310 -19.28 6.59 -38.16
N LYS A 311 -19.77 6.04 -39.28
CA LYS A 311 -20.63 6.75 -40.24
C LYS A 311 -22.10 6.40 -40.00
N PRO A 312 -22.98 7.40 -39.83
CA PRO A 312 -24.42 7.16 -39.79
C PRO A 312 -24.95 6.69 -41.17
N PRO A 313 -25.91 5.76 -41.23
CA PRO A 313 -26.43 4.96 -40.12
C PRO A 313 -25.37 3.96 -39.65
N ILE A 314 -25.16 3.85 -38.33
CA ILE A 314 -24.19 2.92 -37.73
C ILE A 314 -24.62 1.50 -38.10
N GLN A 315 -24.06 0.97 -39.18
CA GLN A 315 -24.25 -0.40 -39.63
C GLN A 315 -22.98 -1.17 -39.29
N GLY A 316 -23.11 -2.19 -38.44
CA GLY A 316 -21.98 -3.02 -38.05
C GLY A 316 -22.45 -4.31 -37.38
N ASN A 317 -21.64 -5.36 -37.50
CA ASN A 317 -21.94 -6.67 -36.95
C ASN A 317 -21.57 -6.74 -35.44
N TYR A 318 -22.19 -5.89 -34.63
CA TYR A 318 -21.94 -5.83 -33.17
C TYR A 318 -22.67 -6.91 -32.40
N GLY A 319 -23.38 -7.82 -33.07
CA GLY A 319 -24.17 -8.89 -32.46
C GLY A 319 -23.40 -9.61 -31.36
N THR A 320 -22.11 -9.85 -31.58
CA THR A 320 -21.22 -10.46 -30.58
C THR A 320 -21.04 -9.60 -29.32
N VAL A 321 -20.81 -8.29 -29.44
CA VAL A 321 -20.59 -7.40 -28.28
C VAL A 321 -21.89 -7.17 -27.51
N ILE A 322 -22.97 -6.85 -28.21
CA ILE A 322 -24.29 -6.56 -27.60
C ILE A 322 -24.97 -7.81 -27.03
N THR A 323 -24.52 -9.01 -27.40
CA THR A 323 -25.00 -10.28 -26.82
C THR A 323 -24.10 -10.74 -25.68
N ILE A 324 -22.78 -10.80 -25.90
CA ILE A 324 -21.84 -11.36 -24.91
C ILE A 324 -21.77 -10.47 -23.66
N LEU A 325 -21.64 -9.14 -23.81
CA LEU A 325 -21.49 -8.28 -22.63
C LEU A 325 -22.71 -8.36 -21.68
N PRO A 326 -23.97 -8.23 -22.15
CA PRO A 326 -25.13 -8.38 -21.26
C PRO A 326 -25.26 -9.78 -20.67
N VAL A 327 -25.02 -10.85 -21.45
CA VAL A 327 -25.10 -12.24 -20.95
C VAL A 327 -24.12 -12.47 -19.81
N PHE A 328 -22.86 -12.04 -19.95
CA PHE A 328 -21.87 -12.18 -18.88
C PHE A 328 -22.18 -11.27 -17.69
N THR A 329 -22.73 -10.09 -17.92
CA THR A 329 -23.13 -9.15 -16.87
C THR A 329 -24.28 -9.72 -16.03
N LEU A 330 -25.38 -10.12 -16.68
CA LEU A 330 -26.54 -10.72 -16.01
C LEU A 330 -26.18 -12.06 -15.35
N GLY A 331 -25.42 -12.90 -16.04
CA GLY A 331 -24.94 -14.17 -15.49
C GLY A 331 -24.07 -13.95 -14.25
N ARG A 332 -23.24 -12.90 -14.23
CA ARG A 332 -22.42 -12.57 -13.06
C ARG A 332 -23.26 -12.06 -11.89
N ILE A 333 -24.24 -11.19 -12.14
CA ILE A 333 -25.18 -10.72 -11.10
C ILE A 333 -25.94 -11.89 -10.49
N ALA A 334 -26.50 -12.77 -11.34
CA ALA A 334 -27.22 -13.95 -10.90
C ALA A 334 -26.34 -14.91 -10.07
N TYR A 335 -25.10 -15.15 -10.51
CA TYR A 335 -24.13 -15.95 -9.78
C TYR A 335 -23.76 -15.35 -8.42
N ASP A 336 -23.44 -14.05 -8.38
CA ASP A 336 -23.05 -13.37 -7.15
C ASP A 336 -24.22 -13.30 -6.16
N TRP A 337 -25.46 -13.19 -6.65
CA TRP A 337 -26.67 -13.28 -5.84
C TRP A 337 -26.90 -14.70 -5.29
N TYR A 338 -26.83 -15.73 -6.14
CA TYR A 338 -26.99 -17.13 -5.74
C TYR A 338 -25.94 -17.57 -4.71
N LYS A 339 -24.69 -17.10 -4.84
CA LYS A 339 -23.59 -17.39 -3.92
C LYS A 339 -23.50 -16.42 -2.73
N ASP A 340 -24.51 -15.58 -2.51
CA ASP A 340 -24.58 -14.60 -1.41
C ASP A 340 -23.28 -13.79 -1.23
N LYS A 341 -22.66 -13.33 -2.33
CA LYS A 341 -21.38 -12.61 -2.30
C LYS A 341 -21.43 -11.25 -1.60
N ARG A 342 -22.63 -10.80 -1.22
CA ARG A 342 -22.84 -9.65 -0.32
C ARG A 342 -22.34 -9.91 1.10
N SER A 343 -22.34 -11.17 1.54
CA SER A 343 -21.88 -11.56 2.88
C SER A 343 -20.42 -12.01 2.81
N ASN A 344 -19.54 -11.28 3.51
CA ASN A 344 -18.12 -11.58 3.58
C ASN A 344 -17.75 -11.87 5.03
N TYR A 345 -17.50 -13.14 5.33
CA TYR A 345 -17.01 -13.56 6.64
C TYR A 345 -15.53 -13.20 6.77
N LEU A 346 -15.14 -12.70 7.93
CA LEU A 346 -13.76 -12.32 8.21
C LEU A 346 -13.22 -13.20 9.32
N PHE A 347 -13.82 -13.13 10.52
CA PHE A 347 -13.37 -13.90 11.68
C PHE A 347 -14.46 -14.78 12.26
N PRO A 348 -14.11 -16.00 12.72
CA PRO A 348 -15.08 -16.88 13.37
C PRO A 348 -15.46 -16.30 14.74
N SER A 349 -16.70 -16.56 15.16
CA SER A 349 -17.17 -16.18 16.50
C SER A 349 -16.70 -17.15 17.58
N ASN A 350 -16.62 -18.44 17.25
CA ASN A 350 -16.18 -19.53 18.13
C ASN A 350 -15.19 -20.44 17.40
N GLU A 351 -14.33 -21.11 18.17
CA GLU A 351 -13.55 -22.27 17.71
C GLU A 351 -14.50 -23.39 17.23
N ASP A 352 -14.08 -24.17 16.24
CA ASP A 352 -14.81 -25.29 15.63
C ASP A 352 -16.17 -24.98 14.98
N ASN A 353 -16.56 -23.70 14.88
CA ASN A 353 -17.75 -23.30 14.14
C ASN A 353 -17.38 -22.85 12.73
N PRO A 354 -17.55 -23.70 11.70
CA PRO A 354 -17.14 -23.36 10.36
C PRO A 354 -17.95 -22.20 9.80
N PHE A 355 -17.34 -21.39 8.94
CA PHE A 355 -18.10 -20.43 8.17
C PHE A 355 -19.17 -21.15 7.32
N PRO A 356 -20.36 -20.55 7.17
CA PRO A 356 -21.47 -21.19 6.44
C PRO A 356 -21.24 -21.25 4.92
N GLN A 357 -20.11 -20.75 4.42
CA GLN A 357 -19.75 -20.80 3.01
C GLN A 357 -18.24 -20.96 2.84
N ASN A 358 -17.86 -21.59 1.73
CA ASN A 358 -16.46 -21.68 1.32
C ASN A 358 -15.88 -20.26 1.10
N MET A 359 -14.68 -20.04 1.65
CA MET A 359 -13.99 -18.77 1.69
C MET A 359 -13.24 -18.45 0.41
N PHE A 360 -13.02 -19.43 -0.47
CA PHE A 360 -12.39 -19.28 -1.76
C PHE A 360 -13.08 -18.25 -2.65
N VAL A 361 -12.27 -17.36 -3.22
CA VAL A 361 -12.72 -16.39 -4.24
C VAL A 361 -12.06 -16.73 -5.57
N PHE A 362 -12.87 -17.19 -6.51
CA PHE A 362 -12.41 -17.43 -7.87
C PHE A 362 -12.15 -16.11 -8.61
N SER A 363 -10.98 -16.01 -9.26
CA SER A 363 -10.61 -14.93 -10.16
C SER A 363 -10.46 -15.45 -11.59
N PHE A 364 -11.39 -15.08 -12.47
CA PHE A 364 -11.34 -15.49 -13.89
C PHE A 364 -10.10 -14.92 -14.59
N SER A 365 -9.77 -13.65 -14.35
CA SER A 365 -8.66 -12.96 -15.02
C SER A 365 -7.33 -13.69 -14.84
N GLU A 366 -7.12 -14.31 -13.68
CA GLU A 366 -5.89 -15.08 -13.47
C GLU A 366 -6.00 -16.59 -13.48
N TRP A 367 -7.21 -17.16 -13.48
CA TRP A 367 -7.38 -18.45 -14.15
C TRP A 367 -6.92 -18.37 -15.61
N VAL A 368 -7.35 -17.33 -16.33
CA VAL A 368 -6.89 -17.04 -17.69
C VAL A 368 -5.38 -16.79 -17.71
N TRP A 369 -4.85 -15.91 -16.85
CA TRP A 369 -3.40 -15.67 -16.77
C TRP A 369 -2.61 -16.96 -16.55
N LYS A 370 -2.94 -17.77 -15.53
CA LYS A 370 -2.28 -19.04 -15.23
C LYS A 370 -2.36 -20.03 -16.38
N LYS A 371 -3.54 -20.20 -17.00
CA LYS A 371 -3.70 -21.07 -18.18
C LYS A 371 -2.94 -20.55 -19.40
N SER A 372 -2.82 -19.23 -19.53
CA SER A 372 -2.11 -18.59 -20.63
C SER A 372 -0.59 -18.53 -20.43
N GLN A 373 -0.08 -18.67 -19.20
CA GLN A 373 1.37 -18.66 -18.91
C GLN A 373 2.18 -19.58 -19.83
N PRO A 374 1.88 -20.88 -20.04
CA PRO A 374 2.66 -21.71 -20.94
C PRO A 374 2.78 -21.17 -22.37
N ILE A 375 1.79 -20.41 -22.85
CA ILE A 375 1.76 -19.80 -24.19
C ILE A 375 2.46 -18.42 -24.16
N ILE A 376 2.23 -17.64 -23.12
CA ILE A 376 2.69 -16.26 -22.99
C ILE A 376 4.14 -16.17 -22.49
N GLN A 377 4.58 -17.03 -21.55
CA GLN A 377 5.95 -17.05 -21.01
C GLN A 377 7.02 -17.07 -22.12
N PRO A 378 6.96 -17.95 -23.14
CA PRO A 378 7.98 -17.97 -24.20
C PRO A 378 7.97 -16.68 -25.03
N ILE A 379 6.80 -16.07 -25.24
CA ILE A 379 6.66 -14.79 -25.93
C ILE A 379 7.25 -13.64 -25.08
N ILE A 380 6.89 -13.54 -23.80
CA ILE A 380 7.44 -12.54 -22.87
C ILE A 380 8.96 -12.72 -22.71
N ASN A 381 9.44 -13.96 -22.70
CA ASN A 381 10.85 -14.30 -22.60
C ASN A 381 11.63 -14.15 -23.90
N SER A 382 10.95 -13.84 -25.02
CA SER A 382 11.60 -13.57 -26.30
C SER A 382 12.56 -12.38 -26.19
N LYS A 383 13.64 -12.43 -26.98
CA LYS A 383 14.66 -11.38 -27.02
C LYS A 383 14.05 -10.00 -27.32
N ILE A 384 13.03 -9.95 -28.17
CA ILE A 384 12.38 -8.71 -28.60
C ILE A 384 11.66 -8.03 -27.44
N ILE A 385 10.86 -8.78 -26.67
CA ILE A 385 10.09 -8.22 -25.55
C ILE A 385 11.00 -7.86 -24.37
N LYS A 386 12.01 -8.70 -24.06
CA LYS A 386 13.05 -8.36 -23.07
C LYS A 386 13.82 -7.10 -23.44
N TRP A 387 14.18 -6.94 -24.72
CA TRP A 387 14.80 -5.72 -25.22
C TRP A 387 13.87 -4.51 -25.01
N TRP A 388 12.60 -4.62 -25.38
CA TRP A 388 11.66 -3.51 -25.25
C TRP A 388 11.42 -3.10 -23.78
N LYS A 389 11.25 -4.07 -22.86
CA LYS A 389 11.14 -3.80 -21.41
C LYS A 389 12.40 -3.17 -20.82
N GLY A 390 13.59 -3.60 -21.23
CA GLY A 390 14.87 -3.07 -20.75
C GLY A 390 15.26 -1.70 -21.33
N ARG A 391 14.41 -1.04 -22.12
CA ARG A 391 14.76 0.21 -22.84
C ARG A 391 14.97 1.39 -21.90
N LYS A 392 14.18 1.51 -20.83
CA LYS A 392 14.34 2.58 -19.81
C LYS A 392 15.62 2.40 -19.00
N LEU A 393 15.88 1.18 -18.52
CA LEU A 393 17.10 0.85 -17.78
C LEU A 393 18.37 1.15 -18.59
N ARG A 394 18.36 0.79 -19.89
CA ARG A 394 19.47 1.06 -20.81
C ARG A 394 19.66 2.54 -21.11
N LYS A 395 18.59 3.35 -21.13
CA LYS A 395 18.71 4.82 -21.22
C LYS A 395 19.41 5.39 -19.99
N VAL A 396 19.04 4.94 -18.79
CA VAL A 396 19.66 5.36 -17.52
C VAL A 396 21.13 4.93 -17.46
N GLN A 397 21.43 3.69 -17.82
CA GLN A 397 22.81 3.18 -17.88
C GLN A 397 23.68 3.95 -18.89
N LYS A 398 23.14 4.29 -20.07
CA LYS A 398 23.84 5.13 -21.06
C LYS A 398 24.08 6.55 -20.56
N GLN A 399 23.14 7.13 -19.81
CA GLN A 399 23.32 8.45 -19.19
C GLN A 399 24.37 8.40 -18.06
N ALA A 400 24.37 7.34 -17.25
CA ALA A 400 25.37 7.15 -16.20
C ALA A 400 26.79 6.93 -16.77
N ALA A 401 26.92 6.14 -17.85
CA ALA A 401 28.20 5.92 -18.53
C ALA A 401 28.76 7.21 -19.15
N LYS A 402 27.90 8.05 -19.75
CA LYS A 402 28.30 9.37 -20.26
C LYS A 402 28.75 10.35 -19.18
N ARG A 403 28.24 10.22 -17.95
CA ARG A 403 28.67 11.05 -16.81
C ARG A 403 30.03 10.62 -16.28
N LYS A 404 30.34 9.32 -16.30
CA LYS A 404 31.66 8.79 -15.92
C LYS A 404 32.75 9.13 -16.94
N SER A 405 32.45 9.11 -18.24
CA SER A 405 33.44 9.45 -19.28
C SER A 405 33.71 10.96 -19.42
N ALA A 406 33.01 11.81 -18.66
CA ALA A 406 33.23 13.26 -18.63
C ALA A 406 33.92 13.71 -17.33
N SER A 407 34.22 12.77 -16.43
CA SER A 407 34.97 12.99 -15.18
C SER A 407 36.39 12.40 -15.21
N ASP A 408 36.76 11.76 -16.32
CA ASP A 408 38.14 11.47 -16.72
C ASP A 408 38.54 12.51 -17.77
#